data_AF-M2YDB4-F1
#
_entry.id   AF-M2YDB4-F1
#
_cell.length_a   1.000
_cell.length_b   1.000
_cell.length_c   1.000
_cell.angle_alpha   90.00
_cell.angle_beta   90.00
_cell.angle_gamma   90.00
#
_symmetry.space_group_name_H-M   'P 1'
#
loop_
_entity.id
_entity.type
_entity.pdbx_description
1 polymer ?
#
loop_
_entity_poly.entity_id
_entity_poly.type
_entity_poly.pdbx_seq_one_letter_code
_entity_poly.pdbx_strand_id
1 'polypeptide(L)' 'MDGVRRGDLVTIVLQGDFGKPHPTLVIQSDQFDAHPTMTVLPLNPCAVLGTGADPS' A
#
# COMPACT_ATOMS: atom_id res chain seq x y z
N MET A 1 10.85 -4.73 18.71
CA MET A 1 9.94 -3.61 18.45
C MET A 1 8.94 -4.17 17.47
N ASP A 2 7.86 -4.80 17.95
CA ASP A 2 6.95 -5.57 17.09
C ASP A 2 6.06 -4.64 16.27
N GLY A 3 6.66 -3.92 15.31
CA GLY A 3 6.00 -2.95 14.46
C GLY A 3 6.17 -3.34 13.00
N VAL A 4 5.04 -3.60 12.34
CA VAL A 4 4.88 -3.87 10.90
C VAL A 4 5.54 -5.16 10.42
N ARG A 5 4.72 -6.14 10.02
CA ARG A 5 5.14 -7.46 9.51
C ARG A 5 4.74 -7.64 8.05
N ARG A 6 5.33 -8.66 7.40
CA ARG A 6 4.91 -9.06 6.04
C ARG A 6 3.41 -9.33 6.01
N GLY A 7 2.71 -8.69 5.07
CA GLY A 7 1.26 -8.78 4.94
C GLY A 7 0.49 -7.65 5.62
N ASP A 8 1.15 -6.80 6.40
CA ASP A 8 0.49 -5.64 6.99
C ASP A 8 0.18 -4.58 5.93
N LEU A 9 -1.01 -3.99 6.02
CA LEU A 9 -1.35 -2.79 5.28
C LEU A 9 -0.91 -1.57 6.08
N VAL A 10 -0.04 -0.78 5.51
CA VAL A 10 0.44 0.47 6.09
C VAL A 10 0.05 1.65 5.21
N THR A 11 -0.18 2.79 5.84
CA THR A 11 -0.42 4.03 5.12
C THR A 11 0.88 4.80 5.03
N ILE A 12 1.36 5.04 3.81
CA ILE A 12 2.55 5.85 3.58
C ILE A 12 2.14 7.15 2.88
N VAL A 13 2.90 8.21 3.17
CA VAL A 13 2.82 9.46 2.43
C VAL A 13 4.04 9.49 1.51
N LEU A 14 3.81 9.30 0.22
CA LEU A 14 4.87 9.40 -0.78
C LEU A 14 5.22 10.87 -1.01
N GLN A 15 6.51 11.15 -1.09
CA GLN A 15 7.02 12.49 -1.37
C GLN A 15 6.59 12.87 -2.80
N GLY A 16 5.67 13.83 -2.92
CA GLY A 16 5.04 14.23 -4.19
C GLY A 16 3.52 14.05 -4.24
N ASP A 17 2.91 13.28 -3.33
CA ASP A 17 1.45 13.08 -3.26
C ASP A 17 0.74 14.14 -2.39
N PHE A 18 1.38 15.30 -2.15
CA PHE A 18 0.83 16.42 -1.34
C PHE A 18 0.30 16.02 0.05
N GLY A 19 0.90 15.01 0.68
CA GLY A 19 0.43 14.54 1.99
C GLY A 19 -0.75 13.58 1.92
N LYS A 20 -1.20 13.18 0.73
CA LYS A 20 -2.29 12.22 0.58
C LYS A 20 -1.84 10.84 1.08
N PRO A 21 -2.56 10.24 2.05
CA PRO A 21 -2.25 8.92 2.54
C PRO A 21 -2.52 7.87 1.44
N HIS A 22 -1.50 7.08 1.11
CA HIS A 22 -1.62 5.99 0.14
C HIS A 22 -1.52 4.62 0.84
N PRO A 23 -2.51 3.73 0.68
CA PRO A 23 -2.47 2.40 1.27
C PRO A 23 -1.43 1.53 0.55
N THR A 24 -0.61 0.82 1.32
CA THR A 24 0.53 0.07 0.80
C THR A 24 0.67 -1.26 1.55
N LEU A 25 0.91 -2.34 0.82
CA LEU A 25 1.11 -3.67 1.40
C LEU A 25 2.58 -3.95 1.67
N VAL A 26 2.91 -4.40 2.87
CA VAL A 26 4.28 -4.80 3.23
C VAL A 26 4.57 -6.19 2.68
N ILE A 27 5.59 -6.31 1.83
CA ILE A 27 5.98 -7.59 1.22
C ILE A 27 7.39 -8.04 1.64
N GLN A 28 8.12 -7.20 2.35
CA GLN A 28 9.46 -7.51 2.86
C GLN A 28 9.43 -8.77 3.74
N SER A 29 10.41 -9.65 3.55
CA SER A 29 10.61 -10.82 4.39
C SER A 29 11.21 -10.43 5.74
N ASP A 30 10.80 -11.12 6.79
CA ASP A 30 11.29 -10.91 8.17
C ASP A 30 12.80 -11.18 8.32
N GLN A 31 13.45 -11.82 7.34
CA GLN A 31 14.91 -12.01 7.31
C GLN A 31 15.71 -10.72 7.04
N PHE A 32 15.06 -9.66 6.54
CA PHE A 32 15.71 -8.38 6.23
C PHE A 32 15.52 -7.31 7.33
N ASP A 33 15.05 -7.71 8.51
CA ASP A 33 14.75 -6.84 9.66
C ASP A 33 15.99 -6.12 10.24
N ALA A 34 17.19 -6.50 9.79
CA ALA A 34 18.44 -5.79 10.13
C ALA A 34 18.59 -4.44 9.40
N HIS A 35 17.80 -4.18 8.34
CA HIS A 35 17.90 -2.95 7.55
C HIS A 35 16.72 -2.02 7.84
N PRO A 36 16.95 -0.70 7.98
CA PRO A 36 15.88 0.28 8.18
C PRO A 36 15.00 0.48 6.94
N THR A 37 15.30 -0.19 5.83
CA THR A 37 14.54 -0.13 4.59
C THR A 37 13.47 -1.23 4.58
N MET A 38 12.23 -0.86 4.28
CA MET A 38 11.11 -1.78 4.10
C MET A 38 10.65 -1.81 2.64
N THR A 39 10.53 -3.01 2.06
CA THR A 39 9.94 -3.23 0.73
C THR A 39 8.42 -3.31 0.82
N VAL A 40 7.75 -2.42 0.09
CA VAL A 40 6.30 -2.25 0.14
C VAL A 40 5.73 -2.12 -1.27
N LEU A 41 4.49 -2.60 -1.47
CA LEU A 41 3.76 -2.54 -2.73
C LEU A 41 2.60 -1.53 -2.62
N PRO A 42 2.66 -0.38 -3.32
CA PRO A 42 1.57 0.60 -3.34
C PRO A 42 0.29 0.02 -3.93
N LEU A 43 -0.85 0.27 -3.26
CA LEU A 43 -2.16 -0.13 -3.73
C LEU A 43 -2.84 1.06 -4.37
N ASN A 44 -2.76 1.16 -5.70
CA ASN A 44 -3.57 2.11 -6.43
C ASN A 44 -5.03 1.67 -6.32
N PRO A 45 -5.98 2.55 -5.94
CA PRO A 45 -7.39 2.23 -6.05
C PRO A 45 -7.69 2.07 -7.55
N CYS A 46 -7.68 0.83 -8.02
CA CYS A 46 -8.22 0.50 -9.33
C CYS A 46 -9.72 0.79 -9.22
N ALA A 47 -10.18 1.84 -9.89
CA ALA A 47 -11.59 2.21 -9.86
C ALA A 47 -12.40 0.99 -10.29
N VAL A 48 -13.24 0.48 -9.39
CA VAL A 48 -14.30 -0.45 -9.79
C VAL A 48 -15.19 0.36 -10.73
N LEU A 49 -15.07 0.07 -12.02
CA LEU A 49 -16.04 0.55 -13.00
C LEU A 49 -17.36 -0.09 -12.60
N GLY A 50 -18.19 0.69 -11.92
CA GLY A 50 -19.49 0.26 -11.43
C GLY A 50 -20.31 -0.31 -12.59
N THR A 51 -20.85 -1.49 -12.36
CA THR A 51 -21.96 -2.05 -13.13
C THR A 51 -23.08 -1.03 -13.20
N GLY A 52 -23.42 -0.55 -14.40
CA GLY A 52 -24.58 0.31 -14.59
C GLY A 52 -24.45 1.29 -15.75
N ALA A 53 -24.37 0.79 -16.97
CA ALA A 53 -24.86 1.52 -18.13
C ALA A 53 -25.88 0.62 -18.83
N ASP A 54 -27.14 0.80 -18.44
CA ASP A 54 -28.29 0.33 -19.19
C ASP A 54 -28.29 1.01 -20.57
N PRO A 55 -28.23 0.25 -21.68
CA PRO A 55 -28.36 0.82 -23.02
C PRO A 55 -29.85 0.85 -23.40
N SER A 56 -30.58 1.83 -22.85
CA SER A 56 -31.86 2.26 -23.41
C SER A 56 -31.68 3.45 -24.35
#